data_AF-A0A9X9G1I4-F1
#
_entry.id   AF-A0A9X9G1I4-F1
#
_cell.length_a   1.000
_cell.length_b   1.000
_cell.length_c   1.000
_cell.angle_alpha   90.00
_cell.angle_beta   90.00
_cell.angle_gamma   90.00
#
_symmetry.space_group_name_H-M   'P 1'
#
loop_
_entity.id
_entity.type
_entity.pdbx_description
1 polymer ?
#
loop_
_entity_poly.entity_id
_entity_poly.type
_entity_poly.pdbx_seq_one_letter_code
_entity_poly.pdbx_strand_id
1 'polypeptide(L)'
;MSSSIKLSIVLMLISTFSSSIYAKQTIVFVRHGEKPVNNSGQLTCKGLNRALALPDILISRYGKPDNIFASAPKEDKPGSSLRPLSTIIPTAIRLSKPINLNYHATDISGITRALLHEDNKNSLSVVSWEHKNLVTAAKAIVEKEGGDPSIIPEWPGDDFDSIYVLTLNRDVTPAKVTFIHEKEGLNAISENCPSPK
;
A
#
# COMPACT_ATOMS: atom_id res chain seq x y z
N MET A 1 26.75 -9.23 74.51
CA MET A 1 26.43 -10.27 73.51
C MET A 1 26.05 -9.56 72.23
N SER A 2 26.84 -9.78 71.18
CA SER A 2 26.75 -9.13 69.87
C SER A 2 25.72 -9.83 69.00
N SER A 3 24.97 -9.08 68.19
CA SER A 3 24.35 -9.63 66.99
C SER A 3 24.30 -8.57 65.90
N SER A 4 25.10 -8.77 64.86
CA SER A 4 25.11 -7.97 63.64
C SER A 4 24.34 -8.70 62.56
N ILE A 5 23.22 -8.12 62.11
CA ILE A 5 22.41 -8.63 61.02
C ILE A 5 23.12 -8.32 59.70
N LYS A 6 23.50 -9.34 58.94
CA LYS A 6 24.01 -9.19 57.57
C LYS A 6 22.83 -9.18 56.59
N LEU A 7 22.60 -8.05 55.94
CA LEU A 7 21.61 -7.91 54.87
C LEU A 7 22.27 -8.31 53.54
N SER A 8 21.91 -9.47 53.00
CA SER A 8 22.35 -9.90 51.67
C SER A 8 21.42 -9.30 50.61
N ILE A 9 21.95 -8.40 49.79
CA ILE A 9 21.28 -7.86 48.61
C ILE A 9 21.51 -8.84 47.46
N VAL A 10 20.42 -9.46 46.97
CA VAL A 10 20.44 -10.30 45.76
C VAL A 10 20.14 -9.40 44.57
N LEU A 11 21.13 -9.18 43.71
CA LEU A 11 21.00 -8.38 42.49
C LEU A 11 20.47 -9.28 41.36
N MET A 12 19.17 -9.15 41.06
CA MET A 12 18.52 -9.91 39.98
C MET A 12 18.78 -9.21 38.64
N LEU A 13 19.70 -9.75 37.84
CA LEU A 13 19.98 -9.28 36.47
C LEU A 13 18.78 -9.61 35.57
N ILE A 14 17.99 -8.58 35.25
CA ILE A 14 16.92 -8.66 34.25
C ILE A 14 17.58 -8.59 32.87
N SER A 15 17.73 -9.72 32.21
CA SER A 15 18.14 -9.79 30.80
C SER A 15 16.97 -9.30 29.93
N THR A 16 17.03 -8.05 29.48
CA THR A 16 16.12 -7.55 28.45
C THR A 16 16.54 -8.13 27.11
N PHE A 17 15.84 -9.17 26.64
CA PHE A 17 15.92 -9.59 25.24
C PHE A 17 15.26 -8.51 24.38
N SER A 18 16.07 -7.59 23.83
CA SER A 18 15.63 -6.70 22.76
C SER A 18 15.34 -7.56 21.53
N SER A 19 14.09 -7.94 21.35
CA SER A 19 13.62 -8.43 20.05
C SER A 19 13.69 -7.25 19.10
N SER A 20 14.70 -7.22 18.24
CA SER A 20 14.73 -6.26 17.14
C SER A 20 13.52 -6.56 16.26
N ILE A 21 12.47 -5.74 16.38
CA ILE A 21 11.40 -5.73 15.40
C ILE A 21 12.08 -5.24 14.13
N TYR A 22 12.29 -6.15 13.18
CA TYR A 22 12.80 -5.78 11.87
C TYR A 22 11.82 -4.77 11.26
N ALA A 23 12.26 -3.53 11.04
CA ALA A 23 11.56 -2.47 10.33
C ALA A 23 11.38 -2.89 8.87
N LYS A 24 10.26 -3.56 8.62
CA LYS A 24 9.88 -4.08 7.31
C LYS A 24 8.73 -3.25 6.77
N GLN A 25 9.04 -2.39 5.81
CA GLN A 25 8.03 -1.62 5.11
C GLN A 25 7.43 -2.45 3.97
N THR A 26 6.10 -2.47 3.88
CA THR A 26 5.37 -3.10 2.77
C THR A 26 4.55 -2.05 2.03
N ILE A 27 4.71 -1.97 0.71
CA ILE A 27 3.97 -1.06 -0.15
C ILE A 27 3.20 -1.89 -1.16
N VAL A 28 1.87 -1.81 -1.09
CA VAL A 28 0.94 -2.54 -1.93
C VAL A 28 0.32 -1.58 -2.93
N PHE A 29 0.61 -1.79 -4.21
CA PHE A 29 0.09 -0.99 -5.31
C PHE A 29 -1.08 -1.70 -5.96
N VAL A 30 -2.21 -1.01 -6.04
CA VAL A 30 -3.43 -1.46 -6.68
C VAL A 30 -3.84 -0.48 -7.77
N ARG A 31 -4.17 -1.00 -8.96
CA ARG A 31 -4.72 -0.15 -10.01
C ARG A 31 -6.16 0.23 -9.66
N HIS A 32 -6.62 1.39 -10.14
CA HIS A 32 -8.05 1.66 -10.17
C HIS A 32 -8.83 0.55 -10.89
N GLY A 33 -10.09 0.31 -10.48
CA GLY A 33 -10.96 -0.67 -11.12
C GLY A 33 -11.36 -0.34 -12.56
N GLU A 34 -12.10 -1.24 -13.20
CA GLU A 34 -12.49 -1.17 -14.60
C GLU A 34 -13.22 0.14 -14.92
N LYS A 35 -12.90 0.70 -16.09
CA LYS A 35 -13.38 2.02 -16.54
C LYS A 35 -14.11 1.95 -17.88
N PRO A 36 -15.11 2.81 -18.13
CA PRO A 36 -15.72 2.93 -19.44
C PRO A 36 -14.73 3.54 -20.44
N VAL A 37 -14.99 3.33 -21.73
CA VAL A 37 -14.27 3.98 -22.83
C VAL A 37 -14.84 5.39 -23.04
N ASN A 38 -14.70 6.25 -22.04
CA ASN A 38 -15.09 7.66 -22.08
C ASN A 38 -14.32 8.51 -21.06
N ASN A 39 -14.61 9.82 -21.06
CA ASN A 39 -13.94 10.82 -20.22
C ASN A 39 -14.71 11.16 -18.94
N SER A 40 -15.61 10.28 -18.46
CA SER A 40 -16.40 10.53 -17.24
C SER A 40 -15.55 10.64 -15.97
N GLY A 41 -14.34 10.06 -15.98
CA GLY A 41 -13.53 9.91 -14.77
C GLY A 41 -14.05 8.84 -13.80
N GLN A 42 -15.10 8.09 -14.16
CA GLN A 42 -15.78 7.12 -13.30
C GLN A 42 -15.33 5.67 -13.54
N LEU A 43 -15.66 4.80 -12.59
CA LEU A 43 -15.61 3.35 -12.74
C LEU A 43 -16.82 2.84 -13.55
N THR A 44 -16.69 1.65 -14.13
CA THR A 44 -17.84 0.85 -14.57
C THR A 44 -18.52 0.19 -13.37
N CYS A 45 -19.70 -0.40 -13.57
CA CYS A 45 -20.32 -1.28 -12.57
C CYS A 45 -19.38 -2.43 -12.15
N LYS A 46 -18.64 -3.04 -13.10
CA LYS A 46 -17.61 -4.05 -12.80
C LYS A 46 -16.53 -3.50 -11.88
N GLY A 47 -16.02 -2.30 -12.20
CA GLY A 47 -15.00 -1.61 -11.40
C GLY A 47 -15.49 -1.25 -10.00
N LEU A 48 -16.75 -0.86 -9.85
CA LEU A 48 -17.38 -0.64 -8.55
C LEU A 48 -17.49 -1.95 -7.76
N ASN A 49 -17.91 -3.05 -8.39
CA ASN A 49 -17.96 -4.35 -7.73
C ASN A 49 -16.58 -4.82 -7.29
N ARG A 50 -15.54 -4.63 -8.13
CA ARG A 50 -14.14 -4.88 -7.75
C ARG A 50 -13.76 -4.06 -6.52
N ALA A 51 -14.04 -2.75 -6.51
CA ALA A 51 -13.78 -1.87 -5.37
C ALA A 51 -14.46 -2.35 -4.08
N LEU A 52 -15.70 -2.86 -4.18
CA LEU A 52 -16.45 -3.39 -3.03
C LEU A 52 -15.88 -4.71 -2.50
N ALA A 53 -15.27 -5.54 -3.34
CA ALA A 53 -14.64 -6.80 -2.96
C ALA A 53 -13.18 -6.64 -2.49
N LEU A 54 -12.50 -5.57 -2.94
CA LEU A 54 -11.09 -5.30 -2.64
C LEU A 54 -10.73 -5.27 -1.14
N PRO A 55 -11.58 -4.79 -0.20
CA PRO A 55 -11.23 -4.80 1.22
C PRO A 55 -10.98 -6.20 1.77
N ASP A 56 -11.76 -7.20 1.34
CA ASP A 56 -11.56 -8.60 1.77
C ASP A 56 -10.20 -9.13 1.32
N ILE A 57 -9.77 -8.80 0.09
CA ILE A 57 -8.49 -9.21 -0.45
C ILE A 57 -7.33 -8.52 0.28
N LEU A 58 -7.36 -7.19 0.37
CA LEU A 58 -6.24 -6.43 0.93
C LEU A 58 -6.05 -6.68 2.43
N ILE A 59 -7.14 -6.71 3.19
CA ILE A 59 -7.07 -6.90 4.65
C ILE A 59 -6.66 -8.32 4.99
N SER A 60 -7.18 -9.33 4.27
CA SER A 60 -6.83 -10.73 4.55
C SER A 60 -5.38 -11.06 4.21
N ARG A 61 -4.84 -10.51 3.10
CA ARG A 61 -3.48 -10.83 2.64
C ARG A 61 -2.40 -10.03 3.33
N TYR A 62 -2.64 -8.73 3.58
CA TYR A 62 -1.60 -7.82 4.05
C TYR A 62 -1.88 -7.27 5.45
N GLY A 63 -3.13 -7.30 5.91
CA GLY A 63 -3.55 -6.73 7.19
C GLY A 63 -4.09 -5.30 7.06
N LYS A 64 -4.16 -4.58 8.18
CA LYS A 64 -4.66 -3.20 8.21
C LYS A 64 -3.53 -2.24 7.81
N PRO A 65 -3.62 -1.52 6.68
CA PRO A 65 -2.66 -0.50 6.33
C PRO A 65 -2.58 0.62 7.36
N ASP A 66 -1.36 1.08 7.60
CA ASP A 66 -1.05 2.30 8.34
C ASP A 66 -1.47 3.51 7.53
N ASN A 67 -1.15 3.49 6.23
CA ASN A 67 -1.40 4.55 5.27
C ASN A 67 -2.18 4.05 4.06
N ILE A 68 -3.11 4.88 3.57
CA ILE A 68 -3.83 4.66 2.32
C ILE A 68 -3.62 5.90 1.46
N PHE A 69 -3.17 5.71 0.23
CA PHE A 69 -2.96 6.77 -0.74
C PHE A 69 -3.85 6.52 -1.98
N ALA A 70 -4.35 7.60 -2.58
CA ALA A 70 -4.91 7.55 -3.92
C ALA A 70 -4.51 8.79 -4.72
N SER A 71 -4.42 8.67 -6.05
CA SER A 71 -4.13 9.83 -6.88
C SER A 71 -5.26 10.85 -6.78
N ALA A 72 -4.93 12.09 -6.41
CA ALA A 72 -5.92 13.15 -6.30
C ALA A 72 -6.48 13.54 -7.68
N PRO A 73 -7.81 13.63 -7.84
CA PRO A 73 -8.38 14.25 -9.03
C PRO A 73 -7.96 15.73 -9.08
N LYS A 74 -7.79 16.23 -10.31
CA LYS A 74 -7.69 17.68 -10.55
C LYS A 74 -9.06 18.35 -10.36
N GLU A 75 -9.14 19.32 -9.46
CA GLU A 75 -10.37 20.01 -9.07
C GLU A 75 -10.97 20.86 -10.19
N ASP A 76 -10.11 21.48 -11.01
CA ASP A 76 -10.45 22.39 -12.10
C ASP A 76 -10.71 21.67 -13.44
N LYS A 77 -10.87 20.35 -13.42
CA LYS A 77 -11.01 19.53 -14.63
C LYS A 77 -12.22 18.60 -14.56
N PRO A 78 -13.35 18.94 -15.21
CA PRO A 78 -14.45 18.00 -15.41
C PRO A 78 -13.96 16.68 -16.05
N GLY A 79 -14.43 15.55 -15.53
CA GLY A 79 -13.97 14.24 -16.00
C GLY A 79 -12.57 13.84 -15.51
N SER A 80 -11.99 14.58 -14.56
CA SER A 80 -10.80 14.14 -13.84
C SER A 80 -11.04 12.76 -13.24
N SER A 81 -10.01 11.92 -13.25
CA SER A 81 -10.15 10.53 -12.83
C SER A 81 -10.41 10.44 -11.32
N LEU A 82 -11.64 10.09 -10.95
CA LEU A 82 -12.03 9.72 -9.58
C LEU A 82 -11.77 8.24 -9.30
N ARG A 83 -11.39 7.49 -10.32
CA ARG A 83 -11.28 6.02 -10.31
C ARG A 83 -10.38 5.49 -9.18
N PRO A 84 -9.17 6.02 -8.95
CA PRO A 84 -8.30 5.46 -7.91
C PRO A 84 -8.87 5.69 -6.51
N LEU A 85 -9.40 6.90 -6.26
CA LEU A 85 -10.13 7.20 -5.03
C LEU A 85 -11.35 6.27 -4.86
N SER A 86 -12.19 6.16 -5.89
CA SER A 86 -13.40 5.31 -5.87
C SER A 86 -13.08 3.82 -5.64
N THR A 87 -11.91 3.37 -6.10
CA THR A 87 -11.47 1.98 -5.94
C THR A 87 -11.08 1.68 -4.50
N ILE A 88 -10.40 2.60 -3.81
CA ILE A 88 -9.88 2.36 -2.46
C ILE A 88 -10.82 2.82 -1.34
N ILE A 89 -11.82 3.66 -1.65
CA ILE A 89 -12.82 4.14 -0.68
C ILE A 89 -13.45 3.02 0.16
N PRO A 90 -13.94 1.89 -0.42
CA PRO A 90 -14.54 0.83 0.38
C PRO A 90 -13.57 0.24 1.42
N THR A 91 -12.28 0.13 1.07
CA THR A 91 -11.22 -0.34 1.98
C THR A 91 -11.00 0.66 3.11
N ALA A 92 -10.91 1.95 2.78
CA ALA A 92 -10.74 3.02 3.76
C ALA A 92 -11.94 3.11 4.73
N ILE A 93 -13.17 2.98 4.21
CA ILE A 93 -14.41 2.93 5.01
C ILE A 93 -14.36 1.76 5.98
N ARG A 94 -14.10 0.54 5.50
CA ARG A 94 -14.08 -0.66 6.35
C ARG A 94 -13.06 -0.56 7.48
N LEU A 95 -11.94 0.13 7.24
CA LEU A 95 -10.86 0.30 8.22
C LEU A 95 -10.99 1.57 9.07
N SER A 96 -11.94 2.44 8.75
CA SER A 96 -12.06 3.80 9.31
C SER A 96 -10.73 4.57 9.24
N LYS A 97 -10.10 4.55 8.06
CA LYS A 97 -8.78 5.16 7.81
C LYS A 97 -8.89 6.34 6.84
N PRO A 98 -8.12 7.43 7.03
CA PRO A 98 -8.06 8.51 6.07
C PRO A 98 -7.36 8.05 4.77
N ILE A 99 -7.69 8.71 3.66
CA ILE A 99 -7.00 8.56 2.38
C ILE A 99 -6.17 9.82 2.15
N ASN A 100 -4.86 9.64 1.93
CA ASN A 100 -3.98 10.73 1.53
C ASN A 100 -4.16 11.02 0.03
N LEU A 101 -4.59 12.25 -0.28
CA LEU A 101 -4.85 12.77 -1.62
C LEU A 101 -3.91 13.94 -1.98
N ASN A 102 -2.73 14.02 -1.39
CA ASN A 102 -1.82 15.16 -1.61
C ASN A 102 -1.09 15.11 -2.96
N TYR A 103 -1.19 14.01 -3.70
CA TYR A 103 -0.40 13.76 -4.91
C TYR A 103 -1.31 13.45 -6.11
N HIS A 104 -1.10 14.16 -7.23
CA HIS A 104 -1.77 13.86 -8.48
C HIS A 104 -1.15 12.65 -9.19
N ALA A 105 -1.83 12.11 -10.20
CA ALA A 105 -1.42 10.90 -10.92
C ALA A 105 0.04 10.94 -11.41
N THR A 106 0.52 12.09 -11.88
CA THR A 106 1.86 12.27 -12.46
C THR A 106 2.92 12.72 -11.45
N ASP A 107 2.56 12.97 -10.19
CA ASP A 107 3.54 13.36 -9.16
C ASP A 107 4.23 12.13 -8.55
N ILE A 108 4.99 11.43 -9.39
CA ILE A 108 5.75 10.24 -8.98
C ILE A 108 6.79 10.58 -7.92
N SER A 109 7.40 11.77 -8.03
CA SER A 109 8.44 12.20 -7.10
C SER A 109 7.89 12.43 -5.69
N GLY A 110 6.71 13.05 -5.58
CA GLY A 110 6.02 13.33 -4.34
C GLY A 110 5.58 12.05 -3.63
N ILE A 111 4.88 11.15 -4.33
CA ILE A 111 4.43 9.88 -3.71
C ILE A 111 5.63 9.00 -3.32
N THR A 112 6.70 8.95 -4.13
CA THR A 112 7.92 8.22 -3.78
C THR A 112 8.55 8.78 -2.51
N ARG A 113 8.67 10.12 -2.40
CA ARG A 113 9.22 10.75 -1.19
C ARG A 113 8.36 10.49 0.04
N ALA A 114 7.04 10.52 -0.11
CA ALA A 114 6.10 10.24 0.96
C ALA A 114 6.24 8.81 1.47
N LEU A 115 6.25 7.84 0.54
CA LEU A 115 6.39 6.42 0.88
C LEU A 115 7.74 6.12 1.53
N LEU A 116 8.83 6.76 1.10
CA LEU A 116 10.17 6.55 1.65
C LEU A 116 10.50 7.45 2.86
N HIS A 117 9.52 8.18 3.41
CA HIS A 117 9.71 8.97 4.61
C HIS A 117 10.08 8.08 5.82
N GLU A 118 10.87 8.61 6.75
CA GLU A 118 11.36 7.89 7.93
C GLU A 118 10.23 7.26 8.77
N ASP A 119 9.09 7.96 8.90
CA ASP A 119 7.90 7.47 9.61
C ASP A 119 7.29 6.19 9.00
N ASN A 120 7.67 5.84 7.77
CA ASN A 120 7.14 4.66 7.06
C ASN A 120 8.07 3.44 7.12
N LYS A 121 9.20 3.48 7.83
CA LYS A 121 10.18 2.38 7.87
C LYS A 121 9.60 1.04 8.36
N ASN A 122 8.56 1.05 9.17
CA ASN A 122 7.86 -0.15 9.65
C ASN A 122 6.35 -0.03 9.43
N SER A 123 5.94 0.30 8.20
CA SER A 123 4.54 0.51 7.86
C SER A 123 4.06 -0.37 6.71
N LEU A 124 2.75 -0.62 6.70
CA LEU A 124 2.01 -1.10 5.54
C LEU A 124 1.30 0.08 4.88
N SER A 125 1.61 0.33 3.60
CA SER A 125 0.95 1.35 2.79
C SER A 125 0.23 0.73 1.61
N VAL A 126 -1.01 1.14 1.35
CA VAL A 126 -1.75 0.79 0.12
C VAL A 126 -1.87 2.02 -0.77
N VAL A 127 -1.58 1.86 -2.06
CA VAL A 127 -1.46 2.93 -3.04
C VAL A 127 -2.36 2.64 -4.25
N SER A 128 -3.41 3.44 -4.46
CA SER A 128 -4.33 3.29 -5.60
C SER A 128 -4.12 4.33 -6.71
N TRP A 129 -3.72 3.90 -7.91
CA TRP A 129 -3.35 4.79 -9.03
C TRP A 129 -3.68 4.19 -10.40
N GLU A 130 -3.31 4.90 -11.47
CA GLU A 130 -3.25 4.36 -12.83
C GLU A 130 -1.99 3.51 -13.04
N HIS A 131 -2.12 2.43 -13.83
CA HIS A 131 -1.13 1.36 -13.92
C HIS A 131 0.27 1.80 -14.39
N LYS A 132 0.39 2.70 -15.37
CA LYS A 132 1.70 3.18 -15.83
C LYS A 132 2.39 3.99 -14.74
N ASN A 133 1.65 4.86 -14.06
CA ASN A 133 2.19 5.65 -12.95
C ASN A 133 2.60 4.77 -11.77
N LEU A 134 1.88 3.67 -11.50
CA LEU A 134 2.28 2.66 -10.51
C LEU A 134 3.60 2.00 -10.86
N VAL A 135 3.78 1.58 -12.12
CA VAL A 135 5.05 1.01 -12.59
C VAL A 135 6.19 2.02 -12.43
N THR A 136 5.99 3.28 -12.81
CA THR A 136 7.01 4.32 -12.67
C THR A 136 7.38 4.59 -11.21
N ALA A 137 6.39 4.64 -10.31
CA ALA A 137 6.63 4.81 -8.87
C ALA A 137 7.37 3.61 -8.27
N ALA A 138 6.96 2.38 -8.59
CA ALA A 138 7.62 1.17 -8.10
C ALA A 138 9.08 1.09 -8.58
N LYS A 139 9.35 1.36 -9.86
CA LYS A 139 10.72 1.45 -10.40
C LYS A 139 11.57 2.49 -9.66
N ALA A 140 11.03 3.68 -9.45
CA ALA A 140 11.73 4.75 -8.73
C ALA A 140 12.03 4.39 -7.27
N ILE A 141 11.13 3.67 -6.59
CA ILE A 141 11.35 3.19 -5.22
C ILE A 141 12.45 2.12 -5.19
N VAL A 142 12.39 1.13 -6.08
CA VAL A 142 13.41 0.07 -6.16
C VAL A 142 14.79 0.65 -6.39
N GLU A 143 14.93 1.57 -7.35
CA GLU A 143 16.20 2.25 -7.66
C GLU A 143 16.75 3.03 -6.45
N LYS A 144 15.91 3.79 -5.76
CA LYS A 144 16.31 4.56 -4.56
C LYS A 144 16.74 3.70 -3.38
N GLU A 145 16.19 2.49 -3.29
CA GLU A 145 16.53 1.51 -2.26
C GLU A 145 17.69 0.60 -2.71
N GLY A 146 18.38 0.93 -3.80
CA GLY A 146 19.58 0.24 -4.29
C GLY A 146 19.30 -1.06 -5.04
N GLY A 147 18.05 -1.34 -5.41
CA GLY A 147 17.67 -2.49 -6.24
C GLY A 147 17.71 -2.19 -7.73
N ASP A 148 17.57 -3.25 -8.54
CA ASP A 148 17.46 -3.13 -10.00
C ASP A 148 16.01 -2.83 -10.41
N PRO A 149 15.67 -1.65 -10.97
CA PRO A 149 14.32 -1.32 -11.39
C PRO A 149 13.79 -2.20 -12.54
N SER A 150 14.64 -2.95 -13.23
CA SER A 150 14.23 -3.86 -14.31
C SER A 150 13.37 -5.03 -13.82
N ILE A 151 13.40 -5.33 -12.51
CA ILE A 151 12.56 -6.37 -11.89
C ILE A 151 11.07 -6.03 -11.93
N ILE A 152 10.72 -4.76 -12.17
CA ILE A 152 9.34 -4.28 -12.23
C ILE A 152 8.85 -4.35 -13.68
N PRO A 153 7.97 -5.31 -14.03
CA PRO A 153 7.49 -5.45 -15.39
C PRO A 153 6.48 -4.36 -15.73
N GLU A 154 6.25 -4.17 -17.03
CA GLU A 154 5.13 -3.37 -17.52
C GLU A 154 3.80 -3.98 -17.06
N TRP A 155 2.86 -3.12 -16.71
CA TRP A 155 1.52 -3.52 -16.28
C TRP A 155 0.56 -3.36 -17.47
N PRO A 156 0.00 -4.43 -18.05
CA PRO A 156 -0.89 -4.32 -19.21
C PRO A 156 -2.15 -3.47 -18.95
N GLY A 157 -2.62 -2.76 -19.98
CA GLY A 157 -3.75 -1.83 -19.85
C GLY A 157 -5.11 -2.48 -19.65
N ASP A 158 -5.26 -3.75 -19.99
CA ASP A 158 -6.44 -4.61 -19.76
C ASP A 158 -6.37 -5.37 -18.43
N ASP A 159 -5.23 -5.35 -17.74
CA ASP A 159 -5.03 -6.02 -16.47
C ASP A 159 -5.45 -5.14 -15.30
N PHE A 160 -6.67 -5.35 -14.81
CA PHE A 160 -7.21 -4.70 -13.62
C PHE A 160 -7.03 -5.52 -12.35
N ASP A 161 -6.42 -6.70 -12.46
CA ASP A 161 -6.39 -7.70 -11.38
C ASP A 161 -5.04 -7.78 -10.68
N SER A 162 -4.01 -7.17 -11.25
CA SER A 162 -2.67 -7.22 -10.65
C SER A 162 -2.56 -6.42 -9.35
N ILE A 163 -1.73 -6.93 -8.46
CA ILE A 163 -1.21 -6.25 -7.28
C ILE A 163 0.30 -6.29 -7.37
N TYR A 164 0.94 -5.13 -7.30
CA TYR A 164 2.39 -5.03 -7.16
C TYR A 164 2.71 -4.84 -5.68
N VAL A 165 3.61 -5.65 -5.13
CA VAL A 165 4.01 -5.56 -3.73
C VAL A 165 5.50 -5.33 -3.66
N LEU A 166 5.90 -4.22 -3.05
CA LEU A 166 7.28 -3.97 -2.65
C LEU A 166 7.44 -4.22 -1.16
N THR A 167 8.52 -4.90 -0.80
CA THR A 167 8.95 -5.06 0.58
C THR A 167 10.36 -4.51 0.71
N LEU A 168 10.54 -3.56 1.63
CA LEU A 168 11.81 -2.92 1.93
C LEU A 168 12.28 -3.38 3.31
N ASN A 169 13.46 -3.99 3.37
CA ASN A 169 14.11 -4.40 4.61
C ASN A 169 15.46 -3.68 4.72
N ARG A 170 15.51 -2.69 5.62
CA ARG A 170 16.68 -1.82 5.80
C ARG A 170 17.56 -2.21 6.99
N ASP A 171 17.17 -3.24 7.74
CA ASP A 171 17.93 -3.71 8.90
C ASP A 171 18.98 -4.78 8.52
N VAL A 172 18.95 -5.25 7.28
CA VAL A 172 19.97 -6.13 6.72
C VAL A 172 21.01 -5.31 5.96
N THR A 173 22.24 -5.82 5.90
CA THR A 173 23.33 -5.20 5.14
C THR A 173 23.82 -6.16 4.06
N PRO A 174 23.73 -5.80 2.76
CA PRO A 174 23.10 -4.57 2.25
C PRO A 174 21.58 -4.57 2.46
N ALA A 175 20.97 -3.38 2.48
CA ALA A 175 19.52 -3.23 2.49
C ALA A 175 18.90 -3.98 1.31
N LYS A 176 17.68 -4.50 1.50
CA LYS A 176 17.03 -5.37 0.52
C LYS A 176 15.65 -4.86 0.15
N VAL A 177 15.44 -4.63 -1.15
CA VAL A 177 14.12 -4.45 -1.76
C VAL A 177 13.72 -5.73 -2.49
N THR A 178 12.47 -6.15 -2.34
CA THR A 178 11.89 -7.29 -3.07
C THR A 178 10.58 -6.90 -3.71
N PHE A 179 10.28 -7.52 -4.84
CA PHE A 179 9.08 -7.31 -5.63
C PHE A 179 8.31 -8.63 -5.76
N ILE A 180 6.99 -8.56 -5.59
CA ILE A 180 6.06 -9.65 -5.90
C ILE A 180 4.94 -9.09 -6.77
N HIS A 181 4.58 -9.86 -7.79
CA HIS A 181 3.44 -9.60 -8.66
C HIS A 181 2.35 -10.64 -8.37
N GLU A 182 1.26 -10.20 -7.76
CA GLU A 182 0.12 -11.05 -7.38
C GLU A 182 -1.15 -10.66 -8.14
N LYS A 183 -2.24 -11.42 -7.92
CA LYS A 183 -3.56 -11.20 -8.52
C LYS A 183 -4.64 -11.09 -7.46
N GLU A 184 -5.55 -10.13 -7.60
CA GLU A 184 -6.75 -9.96 -6.78
C GLU A 184 -7.68 -11.17 -6.91
N GLY A 185 -7.78 -11.75 -8.10
CA GLY A 185 -8.68 -12.87 -8.40
C GLY A 185 -10.13 -12.43 -8.66
N LEU A 186 -10.34 -11.18 -9.09
CA LEU A 186 -11.67 -10.57 -9.25
C LEU A 186 -12.08 -10.37 -10.72
N ASN A 187 -11.34 -10.92 -11.69
CA ASN A 187 -11.67 -10.82 -13.12
C ASN A 187 -13.07 -11.34 -13.51
N ALA A 188 -13.60 -12.31 -12.77
CA ALA A 188 -14.92 -12.90 -13.00
C ALA A 188 -16.06 -12.17 -12.27
N ILE A 189 -15.80 -11.03 -11.63
CA ILE A 189 -16.84 -10.27 -10.92
C ILE A 189 -17.89 -9.69 -11.89
N SER A 190 -19.13 -9.58 -11.41
CA SER A 190 -20.27 -9.15 -12.22
C SER A 190 -20.07 -7.78 -12.88
N GLU A 191 -20.59 -7.64 -14.08
CA GLU A 191 -20.65 -6.37 -14.82
C GLU A 191 -21.89 -5.54 -14.49
N ASN A 192 -22.87 -6.11 -13.78
CA ASN A 192 -24.07 -5.39 -13.37
C ASN A 192 -23.80 -4.54 -12.14
N CYS A 193 -24.41 -3.36 -12.07
CA CYS A 193 -24.27 -2.51 -10.89
C CYS A 193 -24.86 -3.17 -9.65
N PRO A 194 -24.26 -2.96 -8.46
CA PRO A 194 -24.77 -3.52 -7.22
C PRO A 194 -26.18 -2.99 -6.99
N SER A 195 -27.13 -3.89 -6.76
CA SER A 195 -28.49 -3.53 -6.38
C SER A 195 -28.58 -3.41 -4.86
N PRO A 196 -29.23 -2.38 -4.31
CA PRO A 196 -29.61 -2.37 -2.91
C PRO A 196 -30.40 -3.65 -2.60
N LYS A 197 -30.08 -4.29 -1.47
CA LYS A 197 -30.91 -5.36 -0.92
C LYS A 197 -32.10 -4.77 -0.17
#